data_AF-A0A328KSA3-F1
#
_entry.id   AF-A0A328KSA3-F1
#
_cell.length_a   1.000
_cell.length_b   1.000
_cell.length_c   1.000
_cell.angle_alpha   90.00
_cell.angle_beta   90.00
_cell.angle_gamma   90.00
#
_symmetry.space_group_name_H-M   'P 1'
#
loop_
_entity.id
_entity.type
_entity.pdbx_description
1 polymer ?
#
loop_
_entity_poly.entity_id
_entity_poly.type
_entity_poly.pdbx_seq_one_letter_code
_entity_poly.pdbx_strand_id
1 'polypeptide(L)'
;MENLTNKEIQHVSNYLIRNGYDISSLQKKLGVSEKVAKGVLQCRTCSDKTVGLILDNFEEDCETLFGNDIPYFTIGLDDIGRKIKQARIDAGLSREDLANAISMNASTIVGWENYRRETGRFVLDNIAEATYLTPHELFSNPLVDLKNGANYIKVVRNALRIGRGQMIDIMNGAHYSKVREWEKGIHRPRLETIKNLVDPIGLTLDEFAGMSLEEISEYCKTLKI
;
A
#
# COMPACT_ATOMS: atom_id res chain seq x y z
N MET A 1 11.28 -10.87 -15.09
CA MET A 1 9.83 -10.75 -15.35
C MET A 1 9.62 -9.39 -15.96
N GLU A 2 8.98 -9.34 -17.12
CA GLU A 2 8.53 -8.07 -17.70
C GLU A 2 7.44 -7.53 -16.78
N ASN A 3 7.59 -6.26 -16.38
CA ASN A 3 6.80 -5.60 -15.34
C ASN A 3 5.85 -4.52 -15.90
N LEU A 4 5.87 -4.31 -17.22
CA LEU A 4 4.94 -3.47 -17.96
C LEU A 4 4.19 -4.32 -18.99
N THR A 5 2.91 -4.02 -19.19
CA THR A 5 2.10 -4.56 -20.26
C THR A 5 2.58 -4.03 -21.61
N ASN A 6 2.29 -4.75 -22.69
CA ASN A 6 2.59 -4.27 -24.06
C ASN A 6 1.99 -2.89 -24.35
N LYS A 7 0.81 -2.60 -23.77
CA LYS A 7 0.14 -1.30 -23.94
C LYS A 7 0.92 -0.18 -23.26
N GLU A 8 1.39 -0.40 -22.03
CA GLU A 8 2.20 0.59 -21.30
C GLU A 8 3.55 0.82 -21.99
N ILE A 9 4.22 -0.26 -22.44
CA ILE A 9 5.46 -0.14 -23.22
C ILE A 9 5.23 0.70 -24.48
N GLN A 10 4.11 0.49 -25.19
CA GLN A 10 3.75 1.28 -26.36
C GLN A 10 3.53 2.76 -26.02
N HIS A 11 2.86 3.06 -24.90
CA HIS A 11 2.64 4.43 -24.44
C HIS A 11 3.95 5.16 -24.16
N VAL A 12 4.85 4.56 -23.37
CA VAL A 12 6.19 5.11 -23.08
C VAL A 12 6.95 5.38 -24.38
N SER A 13 6.95 4.41 -25.30
CA SER A 13 7.67 4.51 -26.57
C SER A 13 7.14 5.66 -27.42
N ASN A 14 5.81 5.75 -27.54
CA ASN A 14 5.15 6.80 -28.29
C ASN A 14 5.43 8.18 -27.68
N TYR A 15 5.41 8.30 -26.35
CA TYR A 15 5.76 9.54 -25.66
C TYR A 15 7.19 9.97 -26.00
N LEU A 16 8.18 9.07 -25.87
CA LEU A 16 9.58 9.39 -26.15
C LEU A 16 9.81 9.79 -27.62
N ILE A 17 9.18 9.07 -28.56
CA ILE A 17 9.29 9.36 -29.99
C ILE A 17 8.64 10.72 -30.32
N ARG A 18 7.46 11.02 -29.77
CA ARG A 18 6.77 12.30 -29.97
C ARG A 18 7.56 13.48 -29.43
N ASN A 19 8.30 13.27 -28.34
CA ASN A 19 9.21 14.27 -27.77
C ASN A 19 10.58 14.32 -28.46
N GLY A 20 10.76 13.62 -29.59
CA GLY A 20 11.93 13.74 -30.47
C GLY A 20 13.15 12.94 -30.01
N TYR A 21 12.99 11.96 -29.11
CA TYR A 21 14.11 11.13 -28.67
C TYR A 21 14.44 10.03 -29.70
N ASP A 22 15.70 10.00 -30.09
CA ASP A 22 16.33 8.90 -30.82
C ASP A 22 17.20 8.05 -29.88
N ILE A 23 17.82 6.99 -30.41
CA ILE A 23 18.63 6.06 -29.60
C ILE A 23 19.77 6.81 -28.88
N SER A 24 20.48 7.69 -29.58
CA SER A 24 21.68 8.36 -29.03
C SER A 24 21.32 9.38 -27.95
N SER A 25 20.28 10.20 -28.21
CA SER A 25 19.78 11.19 -27.27
C SER A 25 19.18 10.54 -26.02
N LEU A 26 18.44 9.44 -26.17
CA LEU A 26 17.86 8.70 -25.04
C LEU A 26 18.95 8.03 -24.18
N GLN A 27 19.96 7.42 -24.80
CA GLN A 27 21.11 6.87 -24.08
C GLN A 27 21.79 7.93 -23.22
N LYS A 28 22.07 9.10 -23.80
CA LYS A 28 22.75 10.20 -23.11
C LYS A 28 21.91 10.74 -21.97
N LYS A 29 20.60 10.89 -22.18
CA LYS A 29 19.66 11.43 -21.18
C LYS A 29 19.49 10.48 -19.99
N LEU A 30 19.33 9.18 -20.24
CA LEU A 30 19.05 8.20 -19.18
C LEU A 30 20.30 7.51 -18.62
N GLY A 31 21.46 7.65 -19.26
CA GLY A 31 22.68 6.91 -18.89
C GLY A 31 22.56 5.40 -19.12
N VAL A 32 21.85 4.97 -20.17
CA VAL A 32 21.60 3.55 -20.49
C VAL A 32 22.36 3.07 -21.73
N SER A 33 22.45 1.75 -21.91
CA SER A 33 23.07 1.16 -23.10
C SER A 33 22.20 1.33 -24.36
N GLU A 34 22.83 1.26 -25.54
CA GLU A 34 22.15 1.35 -26.83
C GLU A 34 21.07 0.28 -26.97
N LYS A 35 21.36 -0.95 -26.49
CA LYS A 35 20.40 -2.06 -26.49
C LYS A 35 19.13 -1.72 -25.71
N VAL A 36 19.27 -1.08 -24.54
CA VAL A 36 18.14 -0.67 -23.70
C VAL A 36 17.36 0.45 -24.40
N ALA A 37 18.03 1.51 -24.84
CA ALA A 37 17.37 2.62 -25.54
C ALA A 37 16.62 2.16 -26.80
N LYS A 38 17.25 1.30 -27.60
CA LYS A 38 16.64 0.68 -28.78
C LYS A 38 15.48 -0.24 -28.42
N GLY A 39 15.57 -0.98 -27.32
CA GLY A 39 14.50 -1.86 -26.83
C GLY A 39 13.25 -1.06 -26.44
N VAL A 40 13.44 0.07 -25.76
CA VAL A 40 12.36 1.00 -25.38
C VAL A 40 11.76 1.62 -26.62
N LEU A 41 12.53 2.34 -27.44
CA LEU A 41 11.99 3.07 -28.61
C LEU A 41 11.32 2.17 -29.65
N GLN A 42 11.66 0.89 -29.69
CA GLN A 42 11.05 -0.08 -30.61
C GLN A 42 9.88 -0.85 -30.00
N CYS A 43 9.36 -0.40 -28.85
CA CYS A 43 8.22 -1.02 -28.16
C CYS A 43 8.45 -2.50 -27.78
N ARG A 44 9.71 -2.90 -27.57
CA ARG A 44 10.06 -4.30 -27.29
C ARG A 44 10.19 -4.57 -25.80
N THR A 45 10.84 -3.67 -25.06
CA THR A 45 11.11 -3.86 -23.64
C THR A 45 11.25 -2.52 -22.94
N CYS A 46 10.65 -2.37 -21.76
CA CYS A 46 10.98 -1.30 -20.83
C CYS A 46 10.96 -1.87 -19.41
N SER A 47 12.08 -1.81 -18.71
CA SER A 47 12.20 -2.34 -17.34
C SER A 47 11.84 -1.27 -16.32
N ASP A 48 11.45 -1.68 -15.10
CA ASP A 48 11.15 -0.75 -14.01
C ASP A 48 12.26 0.25 -13.72
N LYS A 49 13.51 -0.22 -13.78
CA LYS A 49 14.66 0.66 -13.61
C LYS A 49 14.72 1.71 -14.71
N THR A 50 14.40 1.32 -15.94
CA THR A 50 14.37 2.26 -17.08
C THR A 50 13.21 3.23 -16.95
N VAL A 51 12.04 2.77 -16.48
CA VAL A 51 10.90 3.64 -16.15
C VAL A 51 11.28 4.66 -15.09
N GLY A 52 11.89 4.24 -13.98
CA GLY A 52 12.33 5.15 -12.92
C GLY A 52 13.26 6.23 -13.48
N LEU A 53 14.25 5.84 -14.28
CA LEU A 53 15.12 6.79 -14.96
C LEU A 53 14.37 7.75 -15.87
N ILE A 54 13.35 7.29 -16.59
CA ILE A 54 12.50 8.14 -17.45
C ILE A 54 11.77 9.17 -16.57
N LEU A 55 11.02 8.74 -15.56
CA LEU A 55 10.29 9.64 -14.67
C LEU A 55 11.22 10.67 -14.00
N ASP A 56 12.37 10.24 -13.48
CA ASP A 56 13.36 11.11 -12.84
C ASP A 56 13.96 12.15 -13.79
N ASN A 57 14.14 11.81 -15.07
CA ASN A 57 14.82 12.68 -16.04
C ASN A 57 13.87 13.59 -16.84
N PHE A 58 12.59 13.26 -16.88
CA PHE A 58 11.59 14.01 -17.64
C PHE A 58 10.61 14.79 -16.76
N GLU A 59 10.62 14.58 -15.42
CA GLU A 59 9.74 15.27 -14.46
C GLU A 59 8.24 15.09 -14.78
N GLU A 60 7.88 13.96 -15.41
CA GLU A 60 6.50 13.64 -15.80
C GLU A 60 5.85 12.70 -14.79
N ASP A 61 4.52 12.77 -14.67
CA ASP A 61 3.74 11.81 -13.91
C ASP A 61 3.43 10.53 -14.71
N CYS A 62 2.99 9.49 -13.98
CA CYS A 62 2.65 8.21 -14.58
C CYS A 62 1.46 8.30 -15.54
N GLU A 63 0.49 9.17 -15.26
CA GLU A 63 -0.67 9.36 -16.13
C GLU A 63 -0.25 9.87 -17.51
N THR A 64 0.66 10.84 -17.54
CA THR A 64 1.22 11.40 -18.79
C THR A 64 2.04 10.35 -19.55
N LEU A 65 2.86 9.57 -18.84
CA LEU A 65 3.79 8.63 -19.45
C LEU A 65 3.12 7.32 -19.93
N PHE A 66 2.14 6.82 -19.18
CA PHE A 66 1.50 5.52 -19.41
C PHE A 66 0.05 5.60 -19.89
N GLY A 67 -0.58 6.77 -19.81
CA GLY A 67 -2.00 6.97 -20.09
C GLY A 67 -2.92 6.50 -18.97
N ASN A 68 -2.39 6.07 -17.82
CA ASN A 68 -3.10 5.76 -16.58
C ASN A 68 -2.18 6.05 -15.40
N ASP A 69 -2.75 6.37 -14.23
CA ASP A 69 -1.95 6.48 -13.01
C ASP A 69 -1.41 5.10 -12.59
N ILE A 70 -0.09 5.00 -12.45
CA ILE A 70 0.61 3.80 -11.99
C ILE A 70 1.42 4.19 -10.74
N PRO A 71 0.84 4.09 -9.54
CA PRO A 71 1.41 4.68 -8.33
C PRO A 71 2.75 4.06 -7.91
N TYR A 72 3.12 2.90 -8.46
CA TYR A 72 4.30 2.15 -8.02
C TYR A 72 5.61 2.84 -8.39
N PHE A 73 5.65 3.63 -9.48
CA PHE A 73 6.89 4.26 -9.90
C PHE A 73 7.18 5.57 -9.16
N THR A 74 6.15 6.18 -8.60
CA THR A 74 6.23 7.46 -7.88
C THR A 74 6.35 7.26 -6.37
N ILE A 75 5.93 6.11 -5.83
CA ILE A 75 5.98 5.80 -4.41
C ILE A 75 7.12 4.82 -4.10
N GLY A 76 7.97 5.19 -3.15
CA GLY A 76 9.05 4.32 -2.65
C GLY A 76 8.52 2.99 -2.10
N LEU A 77 9.22 1.90 -2.40
CA LEU A 77 8.85 0.54 -1.93
C LEU A 77 9.51 0.17 -0.60
N ASP A 78 10.13 1.12 0.09
CA ASP A 78 10.98 0.86 1.27
C ASP A 78 10.22 0.17 2.40
N ASP A 79 8.91 0.43 2.51
CA ASP A 79 8.06 -0.13 3.54
C ASP A 79 7.04 -1.16 3.01
N ILE A 80 7.13 -1.54 1.72
CA ILE A 80 6.11 -2.37 1.05
C ILE A 80 5.89 -3.71 1.75
N GLY A 81 6.95 -4.31 2.31
CA GLY A 81 6.86 -5.55 3.08
C GLY A 81 5.93 -5.43 4.31
N ARG A 82 5.98 -4.31 5.03
CA ARG A 82 5.05 -4.01 6.14
C ARG A 82 3.65 -3.74 5.63
N LYS A 83 3.48 -3.04 4.50
CA LYS A 83 2.17 -2.75 3.92
C LYS A 83 1.46 -4.02 3.47
N ILE A 84 2.16 -4.92 2.78
CA ILE A 84 1.67 -6.27 2.43
C ILE A 84 1.24 -7.02 3.69
N LYS A 85 2.07 -7.03 4.73
CA LYS A 85 1.77 -7.72 5.99
C LYS A 85 0.51 -7.16 6.66
N GLN A 86 0.37 -5.85 6.70
CA GLN A 86 -0.77 -5.16 7.29
C GLN A 86 -2.05 -5.50 6.50
N ALA A 87 -2.04 -5.24 5.19
CA ALA A 87 -3.16 -5.56 4.29
C ALA A 87 -3.60 -7.02 4.39
N ARG A 88 -2.65 -7.96 4.46
CA ARG A 88 -2.96 -9.39 4.65
C ARG A 88 -3.67 -9.66 5.97
N ILE A 89 -3.17 -9.10 7.08
CA ILE A 89 -3.77 -9.26 8.40
C ILE A 89 -5.18 -8.64 8.43
N ASP A 90 -5.35 -7.49 7.78
CA ASP A 90 -6.64 -6.80 7.69
C ASP A 90 -7.66 -7.58 6.87
N ALA A 91 -7.24 -8.19 5.77
CA ALA A 91 -8.08 -9.11 5.01
C ALA A 91 -8.44 -10.38 5.83
N GLY A 92 -7.75 -10.64 6.94
CA GLY A 92 -7.95 -11.83 7.78
C GLY A 92 -7.28 -13.08 7.20
N LEU A 93 -6.28 -12.90 6.34
CA LEU A 93 -5.62 -13.98 5.62
C LEU A 93 -4.38 -14.48 6.39
N SER A 94 -4.17 -15.79 6.44
CA SER A 94 -2.86 -16.34 6.75
C SER A 94 -1.88 -16.11 5.59
N ARG A 95 -0.59 -16.37 5.80
CA ARG A 95 0.40 -16.26 4.72
C ARG A 95 0.12 -17.27 3.61
N GLU A 96 -0.30 -18.47 4.00
CA GLU A 96 -0.75 -19.52 3.11
C GLU A 96 -1.98 -19.09 2.31
N ASP A 97 -2.97 -18.44 2.92
CA ASP A 97 -4.16 -17.96 2.21
C ASP A 97 -3.81 -16.92 1.14
N LEU A 98 -2.98 -15.93 1.50
CA LEU A 98 -2.53 -14.92 0.54
C LEU A 98 -1.70 -15.57 -0.57
N ALA A 99 -0.79 -16.48 -0.22
CA ALA A 99 0.06 -17.16 -1.18
C ALA A 99 -0.78 -17.96 -2.18
N ASN A 100 -1.78 -18.69 -1.72
CA ASN A 100 -2.70 -19.42 -2.57
C ASN A 100 -3.51 -18.48 -3.48
N ALA A 101 -4.01 -17.37 -2.94
CA ALA A 101 -4.77 -16.38 -3.71
C ALA A 101 -3.98 -15.81 -4.90
N ILE A 102 -2.67 -15.60 -4.73
CA ILE A 102 -1.80 -15.07 -5.79
C ILE A 102 -0.97 -16.15 -6.50
N SER A 103 -1.29 -17.44 -6.30
CA SER A 103 -0.59 -18.59 -6.91
C SER A 103 0.92 -18.63 -6.65
N MET A 104 1.33 -18.35 -5.40
CA MET A 104 2.72 -18.35 -4.96
C MET A 104 2.93 -19.21 -3.70
N ASN A 105 4.20 -19.38 -3.32
CA ASN A 105 4.58 -20.08 -2.09
C ASN A 105 4.52 -19.15 -0.87
N ALA A 106 4.04 -19.66 0.27
CA ALA A 106 4.00 -18.91 1.54
C ALA A 106 5.39 -18.40 1.97
N SER A 107 6.46 -19.13 1.66
CA SER A 107 7.84 -18.70 1.92
C SER A 107 8.23 -17.43 1.15
N THR A 108 7.61 -17.18 0.00
CA THR A 108 7.77 -15.93 -0.75
C THR A 108 7.13 -14.76 -0.01
N ILE A 109 5.90 -14.94 0.50
CA ILE A 109 5.23 -13.93 1.35
C ILE A 109 6.09 -13.60 2.56
N VAL A 110 6.61 -14.62 3.26
CA VAL A 110 7.54 -14.43 4.39
C VAL A 110 8.78 -13.64 3.98
N GLY A 111 9.30 -13.87 2.77
CA GLY A 111 10.45 -13.13 2.23
C GLY A 111 10.15 -11.64 2.09
N TRP A 112 9.01 -11.27 1.50
CA TRP A 112 8.61 -9.88 1.32
C TRP A 112 8.30 -9.18 2.64
N GLU A 113 7.49 -9.81 3.50
CA GLU A 113 7.09 -9.20 4.78
C GLU A 113 8.26 -8.92 5.74
N ASN A 114 9.38 -9.62 5.54
CA ASN A 114 10.58 -9.46 6.35
C ASN A 114 11.71 -8.74 5.59
N TYR A 115 11.43 -8.11 4.44
CA TYR A 115 12.41 -7.38 3.63
C TYR A 115 13.61 -8.23 3.18
N ARG A 116 13.43 -9.55 3.09
CA ARG A 116 14.46 -10.47 2.62
C ARG A 116 14.44 -10.65 1.10
N ARG A 117 13.36 -10.22 0.46
CA ARG A 117 13.15 -10.28 -0.99
C ARG A 117 12.38 -9.04 -1.43
N GLU A 118 12.73 -8.54 -2.59
CA GLU A 118 11.92 -7.57 -3.32
C GLU A 118 10.74 -8.27 -3.99
N THR A 119 9.62 -7.57 -4.10
CA THR A 119 8.42 -8.04 -4.79
C THR A 119 8.31 -7.34 -6.13
N GLY A 120 7.82 -8.08 -7.15
CA GLY A 120 7.57 -7.53 -8.47
C GLY A 120 6.26 -6.73 -8.49
N ARG A 121 6.18 -5.72 -9.36
CA ARG A 121 5.06 -4.77 -9.40
C ARG A 121 3.72 -5.43 -9.73
N PHE A 122 3.66 -6.30 -10.73
CA PHE A 122 2.43 -7.08 -11.03
C PHE A 122 1.95 -7.95 -9.87
N VAL A 123 2.87 -8.37 -9.01
CA VAL A 123 2.48 -9.17 -7.85
C VAL A 123 1.84 -8.28 -6.78
N LEU A 124 2.18 -7.00 -6.72
CA LEU A 124 1.53 -6.03 -5.83
C LEU A 124 0.08 -5.78 -6.22
N ASP A 125 -0.23 -5.76 -7.53
CA ASP A 125 -1.62 -5.68 -8.02
C ASP A 125 -2.44 -6.87 -7.52
N ASN A 126 -1.91 -8.08 -7.71
CA ASN A 126 -2.57 -9.30 -7.27
C ASN A 126 -2.73 -9.34 -5.73
N ILE A 127 -1.75 -8.81 -4.97
CA ILE A 127 -1.85 -8.70 -3.52
C ILE A 127 -2.93 -7.69 -3.13
N ALA A 128 -2.98 -6.52 -3.78
CA ALA A 128 -4.00 -5.52 -3.52
C ALA A 128 -5.39 -6.11 -3.75
N GLU A 129 -5.63 -6.75 -4.89
CA GLU A 129 -6.89 -7.42 -5.20
C GLU A 129 -7.22 -8.52 -4.17
N ALA A 130 -6.27 -9.40 -3.85
CA ALA A 130 -6.45 -10.48 -2.87
C ALA A 130 -6.72 -9.96 -1.45
N THR A 131 -6.33 -8.71 -1.16
CA THR A 131 -6.56 -8.04 0.13
C THR A 131 -7.71 -7.04 0.08
N TYR A 132 -8.48 -7.02 -1.03
CA TYR A 132 -9.62 -6.13 -1.26
C TYR A 132 -9.26 -4.64 -1.25
N LEU A 133 -8.05 -4.31 -1.70
CA LEU A 133 -7.55 -2.95 -1.87
C LEU A 133 -7.35 -2.65 -3.35
N THR A 134 -7.47 -1.38 -3.70
CA THR A 134 -6.83 -0.87 -4.90
C THR A 134 -5.32 -0.83 -4.68
N PRO A 135 -4.52 -0.85 -5.76
CA PRO A 135 -3.10 -0.70 -5.59
C PRO A 135 -2.73 0.61 -4.90
N HIS A 136 -3.33 1.74 -5.28
CA HIS A 136 -3.10 3.02 -4.62
C HIS A 136 -3.31 2.93 -3.10
N GLU A 137 -4.39 2.30 -2.63
CA GLU A 137 -4.62 2.07 -1.20
C GLU A 137 -3.54 1.20 -0.56
N LEU A 138 -3.08 0.13 -1.22
CA LEU A 138 -1.99 -0.69 -0.71
C LEU A 138 -0.72 0.15 -0.44
N PHE A 139 -0.41 1.15 -1.27
CA PHE A 139 0.77 2.02 -1.11
C PHE A 139 0.54 3.22 -0.20
N SER A 140 -0.65 3.80 -0.19
CA SER A 140 -0.94 5.03 0.56
C SER A 140 -1.41 4.75 1.98
N ASN A 141 -2.05 3.61 2.23
CA ASN A 141 -2.59 3.29 3.55
C ASN A 141 -1.49 3.37 4.62
N PRO A 142 -1.79 4.02 5.76
CA PRO A 142 -0.82 4.23 6.81
C PRO A 142 -0.46 2.90 7.44
N LEU A 143 0.80 2.75 7.83
CA LEU A 143 1.22 1.60 8.61
C LEU A 143 0.74 1.74 10.05
N VAL A 144 -0.34 1.06 10.39
CA VAL A 144 -0.89 1.09 11.75
C VAL A 144 -0.28 -0.02 12.59
N ASP A 145 0.67 0.31 13.48
CA ASP A 145 1.18 -0.69 14.43
C ASP A 145 0.24 -0.91 15.62
N LEU A 146 -0.73 -1.78 15.40
CA LEU A 146 -1.68 -2.18 16.45
C LEU A 146 -1.09 -3.12 17.49
N LYS A 147 0.21 -3.45 17.47
CA LYS A 147 0.82 -4.17 18.59
C LYS A 147 0.65 -3.40 19.91
N ASN A 148 0.59 -2.07 19.82
CA ASN A 148 0.21 -1.17 20.91
C ASN A 148 -1.28 -0.73 20.84
N GLY A 149 -1.94 -0.92 19.69
CA GLY A 149 -3.33 -0.58 19.31
C GLY A 149 -4.42 -0.96 20.31
N ALA A 150 -4.21 -2.04 21.07
CA ALA A 150 -5.13 -2.52 22.09
C ALA A 150 -5.56 -1.45 23.11
N ASN A 151 -4.59 -0.63 23.54
CA ASN A 151 -4.85 0.46 24.48
C ASN A 151 -5.58 1.64 23.82
N TYR A 152 -5.30 1.91 22.54
CA TYR A 152 -5.92 3.01 21.80
C TYR A 152 -7.41 2.78 21.55
N ILE A 153 -7.79 1.56 21.16
CA ILE A 153 -9.18 1.15 20.96
C ILE A 153 -9.99 1.38 22.25
N LYS A 154 -9.39 1.02 23.40
CA LYS A 154 -9.99 1.24 24.72
C LYS A 154 -10.10 2.73 25.06
N VAL A 155 -9.09 3.53 24.74
CA VAL A 155 -9.10 5.00 24.95
C VAL A 155 -10.21 5.65 24.14
N VAL A 156 -10.29 5.36 22.84
CA VAL A 156 -11.35 5.90 21.96
C VAL A 156 -12.73 5.45 22.41
N ARG A 157 -12.90 4.16 22.76
CA ARG A 157 -14.17 3.65 23.30
C ARG A 157 -14.60 4.40 24.57
N ASN A 158 -13.65 4.67 25.47
CA ASN A 158 -13.93 5.41 26.69
C ASN A 158 -14.24 6.90 26.40
N ALA A 159 -13.59 7.51 25.42
CA ALA A 159 -13.83 8.87 24.98
C ALA A 159 -15.26 9.05 24.41
N LEU A 160 -15.69 8.08 23.63
CA LEU A 160 -17.07 7.97 23.14
C LEU A 160 -18.09 7.62 24.23
N ARG A 161 -17.64 7.31 25.47
CA ARG A 161 -18.46 6.88 26.61
C ARG A 161 -19.34 5.66 26.31
N ILE A 162 -18.89 4.78 25.43
CA ILE A 162 -19.65 3.59 25.03
C ILE A 162 -19.15 2.32 25.73
N GLY A 163 -20.09 1.42 25.98
CA GLY A 163 -19.78 0.05 26.41
C GLY A 163 -19.22 -0.79 25.26
N ARG A 164 -18.60 -1.93 25.58
CA ARG A 164 -18.13 -2.89 24.56
C ARG A 164 -19.26 -3.41 23.65
N GLY A 165 -20.50 -3.46 24.14
CA GLY A 165 -21.66 -3.86 23.34
C GLY A 165 -21.99 -2.85 22.23
N GLN A 166 -22.08 -1.56 22.57
CA GLN A 166 -22.32 -0.48 21.60
C GLN A 166 -21.17 -0.32 20.59
N MET A 167 -19.95 -0.68 21.00
CA MET A 167 -18.79 -0.67 20.12
C MET A 167 -18.92 -1.66 18.96
N ILE A 168 -19.67 -2.75 19.13
CA ILE A 168 -19.92 -3.77 18.10
C ILE A 168 -20.67 -3.14 16.91
N ASP A 169 -21.66 -2.30 17.22
CA ASP A 169 -22.51 -1.65 16.23
C ASP A 169 -21.70 -0.63 15.41
N ILE A 170 -20.82 0.13 16.07
CA ILE A 170 -19.90 1.08 15.41
C ILE A 170 -18.86 0.36 14.55
N MET A 171 -18.34 -0.77 15.03
CA MET A 171 -17.27 -1.52 14.35
C MET A 171 -17.78 -2.52 13.31
N ASN A 172 -19.00 -2.31 12.78
CA ASN A 172 -19.61 -3.10 11.71
C ASN A 172 -19.71 -4.62 12.02
N GLY A 173 -20.23 -4.97 13.20
CA GLY A 173 -20.65 -6.35 13.51
C GLY A 173 -19.57 -7.24 14.14
N ALA A 174 -18.53 -6.66 14.74
CA ALA A 174 -17.52 -7.39 15.48
C ALA A 174 -18.11 -8.16 16.68
N HIS A 175 -17.86 -9.46 16.84
CA HIS A 175 -18.37 -10.20 18.00
C HIS A 175 -17.76 -9.68 19.33
N TYR A 176 -18.53 -9.63 20.43
CA TYR A 176 -18.09 -9.10 21.73
C TYR A 176 -16.75 -9.68 22.22
N SER A 177 -16.54 -10.98 22.00
CA SER A 177 -15.28 -11.66 22.35
C SER A 177 -14.08 -11.08 21.60
N LYS A 178 -14.26 -10.64 20.35
CA LYS A 178 -13.22 -10.02 19.54
C LYS A 178 -12.83 -8.65 20.04
N VAL A 179 -13.79 -7.81 20.43
CA VAL A 179 -13.51 -6.51 21.07
C VAL A 179 -12.64 -6.68 22.31
N ARG A 180 -12.96 -7.66 23.16
CA ARG A 180 -12.16 -7.98 24.35
C ARG A 180 -10.76 -8.48 23.99
N GLU A 181 -10.62 -9.31 22.95
CA GLU A 181 -9.33 -9.80 22.48
C GLU A 181 -8.48 -8.69 21.87
N TRP A 182 -9.10 -7.74 21.16
CA TRP A 182 -8.46 -6.55 20.61
C TRP A 182 -7.94 -5.63 21.71
N GLU A 183 -8.76 -5.31 22.72
CA GLU A 183 -8.34 -4.51 23.88
C GLU A 183 -7.24 -5.18 24.72
N LYS A 184 -7.03 -6.49 24.56
CA LYS A 184 -5.95 -7.24 25.21
C LYS A 184 -4.71 -7.43 24.33
N GLY A 185 -4.75 -6.97 23.07
CA GLY A 185 -3.68 -7.17 22.10
C GLY A 185 -3.49 -8.61 21.64
N ILE A 186 -4.50 -9.47 21.85
CA ILE A 186 -4.46 -10.88 21.42
C ILE A 186 -4.70 -10.98 19.91
N HIS A 187 -5.66 -10.21 19.40
CA HIS A 187 -5.98 -10.12 17.98
C HIS A 187 -5.96 -8.66 17.53
N ARG A 188 -5.93 -8.43 16.21
CA ARG A 188 -5.97 -7.08 15.61
C ARG A 188 -7.31 -6.86 14.89
N PRO A 189 -7.98 -5.71 15.07
CA PRO A 189 -9.08 -5.32 14.19
C PRO A 189 -8.53 -4.95 12.81
N ARG A 190 -9.42 -4.99 11.80
CA ARG A 190 -9.10 -4.55 10.43
C ARG A 190 -8.97 -3.01 10.40
N LEU A 191 -8.22 -2.45 9.45
CA LEU A 191 -8.15 -1.00 9.24
C LEU A 191 -9.52 -0.35 9.09
N GLU A 192 -10.42 -0.93 8.28
CA GLU A 192 -11.79 -0.44 8.11
C GLU A 192 -12.56 -0.41 9.45
N THR A 193 -12.32 -1.39 10.32
CA THR A 193 -12.92 -1.43 11.66
C THR A 193 -12.39 -0.30 12.54
N ILE A 194 -11.11 0.06 12.41
CA ILE A 194 -10.49 1.16 13.16
C ILE A 194 -10.97 2.50 12.61
N LYS A 195 -11.03 2.65 11.28
CA LYS A 195 -11.60 3.80 10.61
C LYS A 195 -13.00 4.13 11.15
N ASN A 196 -13.89 3.14 11.15
CA ASN A 196 -15.23 3.29 11.72
C ASN A 196 -15.24 3.68 13.22
N LEU A 197 -14.19 3.34 13.98
CA LEU A 197 -14.05 3.73 15.38
C LEU A 197 -13.52 5.16 15.56
N VAL A 198 -12.65 5.63 14.67
CA VAL A 198 -11.99 6.94 14.78
C VAL A 198 -12.76 8.05 14.06
N ASP A 199 -13.56 7.71 13.05
CA ASP A 199 -14.43 8.66 12.34
C ASP A 199 -15.36 9.44 13.30
N PRO A 200 -16.03 8.81 14.31
CA PRO A 200 -16.89 9.53 15.25
C PRO A 200 -16.17 10.51 16.18
N ILE A 201 -14.85 10.36 16.36
CA ILE A 201 -14.03 11.31 17.14
C ILE A 201 -13.31 12.32 16.24
N GLY A 202 -13.64 12.36 14.94
CA GLY A 202 -13.13 13.35 13.99
C GLY A 202 -11.66 13.15 13.59
N LEU A 203 -11.12 11.95 13.77
CA LEU A 203 -9.78 11.60 13.29
C LEU A 203 -9.87 10.74 12.03
N THR A 204 -8.99 11.02 11.08
CA THR A 204 -8.70 10.08 9.98
C THR A 204 -7.85 8.92 10.48
N LEU A 205 -7.83 7.82 9.70
CA LEU A 205 -6.96 6.68 9.98
C LEU A 205 -5.47 7.07 9.98
N ASP A 206 -5.07 8.00 9.11
CA ASP A 206 -3.69 8.52 9.03
C ASP A 206 -3.29 9.29 10.29
N GLU A 207 -4.13 10.23 10.73
CA GLU A 207 -3.90 10.99 11.96
C GLU A 207 -3.82 10.05 13.16
N PHE A 208 -4.77 9.12 13.27
CA PHE A 208 -4.77 8.14 14.35
C PHE A 208 -3.52 7.25 14.33
N ALA A 209 -3.06 6.82 13.15
CA ALA A 209 -1.85 6.01 13.02
C ALA A 209 -0.56 6.76 13.37
N GLY A 210 -0.55 8.08 13.16
CA GLY A 210 0.57 8.96 13.46
C GLY A 210 0.72 9.32 14.94
N MET A 211 -0.31 9.06 15.76
CA MET A 211 -0.33 9.46 17.17
C MET A 211 0.12 8.33 18.11
N SER A 212 0.89 8.71 19.13
CA SER A 212 1.17 7.91 20.32
C SER A 212 -0.05 7.75 21.22
N LEU A 213 0.03 6.81 22.18
CA LEU A 213 -1.07 6.52 23.10
C LEU A 213 -1.39 7.73 23.98
N GLU A 214 -0.35 8.43 24.39
CA GLU A 214 -0.43 9.68 25.14
C GLU A 214 -1.14 10.76 24.33
N GLU A 215 -0.77 10.94 23.06
CA GLU A 215 -1.39 11.93 22.16
C GLU A 215 -2.87 11.63 21.92
N ILE A 216 -3.23 10.37 21.61
CA ILE A 216 -4.64 9.98 21.43
C ILE A 216 -5.43 10.14 22.73
N SER A 217 -4.82 9.79 23.87
CA SER A 217 -5.46 10.00 25.16
C SER A 217 -5.69 11.47 25.45
N GLU A 218 -4.77 12.37 25.10
CA GLU A 218 -4.93 13.79 25.32
C GLU A 218 -5.97 14.39 24.38
N TYR A 219 -5.90 14.05 23.08
CA TYR A 219 -6.91 14.43 22.10
C TYR A 219 -8.32 14.04 22.57
N CYS A 220 -8.48 12.80 23.03
CA CYS A 220 -9.76 12.29 23.52
C CYS A 220 -10.33 13.06 24.73
N LYS A 221 -9.48 13.67 25.58
CA LYS A 221 -9.94 14.52 26.70
C LYS A 221 -10.47 15.87 26.21
N THR A 222 -10.03 16.35 25.05
CA THR A 222 -10.48 17.62 24.48
C THR A 222 -11.85 17.51 23.79
N LEU A 223 -12.28 16.30 23.47
CA LEU A 223 -13.54 16.04 22.78
C LEU A 223 -14.73 16.38 23.68
N LYS A 224 -15.60 17.27 23.20
CA LYS A 224 -16.87 17.63 23.86
C LYS A 224 -17.99 16.71 23.37
N ILE A 225 -17.90 15.44 23.75
CA ILE A 225 -18.90 14.38 23.45
C ILE A 225 -19.58 13.89 24.73
#